data_AF-A0A9N9RUW9-F1
#
_entry.id   AF-A0A9N9RUW9-F1
#
_cell.length_a   1.000
_cell.length_b   1.000
_cell.length_c   1.000
_cell.angle_alpha   90.00
_cell.angle_beta   90.00
_cell.angle_gamma   90.00
#
_symmetry.space_group_name_H-M   'P 1'
#
loop_
_entity.id
_entity.type
_entity.pdbx_description
1 polymer ?
#
loop_
_entity_poly.entity_id
_entity_poly.type
_entity_poly.pdbx_seq_one_letter_code
_entity_poly.pdbx_strand_id
1 'polypeptide(L)' 'MASQAGKTTIKALLMRGWNEIPEVMAANVLGMVGIGLAGIGLYRYYKNDGDNRRYKMSYVVYRPEDPRAARVHKD' A
#
# COMPACT_ATOMS: atom_id res chain seq x y z
N MET A 1 -2.00 4.50 45.73
CA MET A 1 -3.08 5.00 44.86
C MET A 1 -3.41 3.91 43.87
N ALA A 2 -4.55 3.24 44.04
CA ALA A 2 -4.90 2.08 43.23
C ALA A 2 -5.15 2.54 41.78
N SER A 3 -4.33 2.02 40.85
CA SER A 3 -4.55 2.11 39.41
C SER A 3 -5.82 1.34 39.09
N GLN A 4 -6.96 2.06 39.08
CA GLN A 4 -8.21 1.51 38.60
C GLN A 4 -8.09 1.39 37.08
N ALA A 5 -7.56 0.26 36.62
CA ALA A 5 -7.62 -0.18 35.24
C ALA A 5 -9.09 -0.52 34.91
N GLY A 6 -9.92 0.52 34.82
CA GLY A 6 -11.25 0.42 34.29
C GLY A 6 -11.15 -0.08 32.85
N LYS A 7 -12.05 -1.00 32.47
CA LYS A 7 -12.18 -1.52 31.10
C LYS A 7 -12.40 -0.35 30.14
N THR A 8 -11.31 0.24 29.64
CA THR A 8 -11.37 1.34 28.70
C THR A 8 -11.68 0.74 27.35
N THR A 9 -12.87 1.04 26.85
CA THR A 9 -13.28 0.65 25.50
C THR A 9 -12.30 1.24 24.50
N ILE A 10 -11.86 0.48 23.49
CA ILE A 10 -10.91 0.93 22.44
C ILE A 10 -11.32 2.30 21.85
N LYS A 11 -12.63 2.52 21.70
CA LYS A 11 -13.20 3.80 21.27
C LYS A 11 -12.82 4.99 22.17
N ALA A 12 -12.84 4.80 23.49
CA ALA A 12 -12.49 5.85 24.45
C ALA A 12 -11.00 6.19 24.39
N LEU A 13 -10.14 5.19 24.18
CA LEU A 13 -8.70 5.39 24.00
C LEU A 13 -8.40 6.12 22.68
N LEU A 14 -9.09 5.76 21.59
CA LEU A 14 -8.95 6.48 20.32
C LEU A 14 -9.41 7.92 20.46
N MET A 15 -10.61 8.18 20.98
CA MET A 15 -11.11 9.55 21.19
C MET A 15 -10.18 10.39 22.07
N ARG A 16 -9.61 9.79 23.11
CA ARG A 16 -8.60 10.43 23.95
C ARG A 16 -7.32 10.72 23.16
N GLY A 17 -6.81 9.77 22.38
CA GLY A 17 -5.63 9.96 21.54
C GLY A 17 -5.79 11.06 20.49
N TRP A 18 -6.98 11.17 19.88
CA TRP A 18 -7.31 12.24 18.94
C TRP A 18 -7.37 13.62 19.59
N ASN A 19 -7.73 13.70 20.88
CA ASN A 19 -7.76 14.98 21.61
C ASN A 19 -6.40 15.36 22.21
N GLU A 20 -5.62 14.38 22.72
CA GLU A 20 -4.34 14.65 23.40
C GLU A 20 -3.16 14.77 22.41
N ILE A 21 -3.13 13.97 21.33
CA ILE A 21 -2.01 13.92 20.37
C ILE A 21 -2.53 13.79 18.92
N PRO A 22 -3.25 14.81 18.40
CA PRO A 22 -3.91 14.73 17.10
C PRO A 22 -2.94 14.51 15.94
N GLU A 23 -1.76 15.13 15.99
CA GLU A 23 -0.77 15.07 14.89
C GLU A 23 -0.24 13.64 14.69
N VAL A 24 0.10 12.95 15.78
CA VAL A 24 0.62 11.58 15.72
C VAL A 24 -0.48 10.61 15.28
N MET A 25 -1.72 10.79 15.75
CA MET A 25 -2.85 9.97 15.30
C MET A 25 -3.12 10.15 13.79
N ALA A 26 -3.11 11.40 13.31
CA ALA A 26 -3.29 11.69 11.89
C ALA A 26 -2.16 11.13 11.03
N ALA A 27 -0.90 11.28 11.47
CA ALA A 27 0.27 10.73 10.77
C ALA A 27 0.20 9.21 10.63
N ASN A 28 -0.24 8.50 11.66
CA ASN A 28 -0.42 7.04 11.60
C ASN A 28 -1.52 6.64 10.62
N VAL A 29 -2.66 7.34 10.61
CA VAL A 29 -3.74 7.08 9.64
C VAL A 29 -3.24 7.31 8.21
N LEU A 30 -2.57 8.43 7.96
CA LEU A 30 -1.97 8.73 6.65
C LEU A 30 -0.92 7.71 6.25
N GLY A 31 -0.08 7.26 7.18
CA GLY A 31 0.91 6.21 6.96
C GLY A 31 0.27 4.89 6.55
N MET A 32 -0.79 4.46 7.24
CA MET A 32 -1.55 3.26 6.90
C MET A 32 -2.21 3.37 5.52
N VAL A 33 -2.82 4.52 5.21
CA VAL A 33 -3.40 4.78 3.88
C VAL A 33 -2.31 4.73 2.81
N GLY A 34 -1.16 5.35 3.04
CA GLY A 34 -0.02 5.33 2.13
C GLY A 34 0.47 3.92 1.84
N ILE A 35 0.61 3.08 2.86
CA ILE A 35 0.99 1.66 2.70
C ILE A 35 -0.07 0.91 1.89
N GLY A 36 -1.37 1.14 2.16
CA GLY A 36 -2.45 0.53 1.40
C GLY A 36 -2.43 0.91 -0.08
N LEU A 37 -2.26 2.20 -0.38
CA LEU A 37 -2.15 2.70 -1.75
C LEU A 37 -0.89 2.17 -2.46
N ALA A 38 0.24 2.10 -1.77
CA ALA A 38 1.47 1.53 -2.30
C ALA A 38 1.29 0.04 -2.67
N GLY A 39 0.65 -0.74 -1.80
CA GLY A 39 0.35 -2.15 -2.07
C GLY A 39 -0.57 -2.33 -3.29
N ILE A 40 -1.64 -1.53 -3.40
CA ILE A 40 -2.55 -1.56 -4.55
C ILE A 40 -1.82 -1.16 -5.84
N GLY A 41 -0.99 -0.12 -5.78
CA GLY A 41 -0.17 0.34 -6.91
C GLY A 41 0.77 -0.74 -7.39
N LEU A 42 1.49 -1.40 -6.48
CA LEU A 42 2.41 -2.48 -6.80
C LEU A 42 1.70 -3.70 -7.39
N TYR A 43 0.55 -4.08 -6.83
CA TYR A 43 -0.27 -5.18 -7.37
C TYR A 43 -0.72 -4.89 -8.80
N ARG A 44 -1.27 -3.69 -9.04
CA ARG A 44 -1.69 -3.27 -10.39
C ARG A 44 -0.51 -3.21 -11.36
N TYR A 45 0.63 -2.74 -10.89
CA TYR A 45 1.86 -2.69 -11.65
C TYR A 45 2.27 -4.09 -12.15
N TYR A 46 2.41 -5.07 -11.26
CA TYR A 46 2.78 -6.43 -11.67
C TYR A 46 1.72 -7.12 -12.53
N LYS A 47 0.44 -6.82 -12.31
CA LYS A 47 -0.66 -7.42 -13.06
C LYS A 47 -0.72 -6.92 -14.50
N ASN A 48 -0.57 -5.60 -14.70
CA ASN A 48 -0.93 -4.97 -15.97
C ASN A 48 0.28 -4.38 -16.73
N ASP A 49 1.28 -3.83 -16.03
CA ASP A 49 2.21 -2.85 -16.63
C ASP A 49 3.71 -3.19 -16.42
N GLY A 50 4.01 -4.19 -15.59
CA GLY A 50 5.39 -4.55 -15.24
C GLY A 50 6.22 -5.03 -16.43
N ASP A 51 5.59 -5.75 -17.35
CA ASP A 51 6.24 -6.36 -18.51
C ASP A 51 6.20 -5.47 -19.78
N ASN A 52 5.32 -4.46 -19.81
CA ASN A 52 5.04 -3.64 -21.00
C ASN A 52 5.56 -2.19 -20.89
N ARG A 53 6.75 -2.02 -20.32
CA ARG A 53 7.39 -0.70 -20.17
C ARG A 53 7.70 -0.10 -21.55
N ARG A 54 7.29 1.15 -21.77
CA ARG A 54 7.65 1.95 -22.97
C ARG A 54 9.16 2.04 -23.22
N TYR A 55 9.94 2.07 -22.14
CA TYR A 55 11.40 2.07 -22.19
C TYR A 55 11.95 0.89 -21.38
N LYS A 56 12.70 0.01 -22.05
CA LYS A 56 13.45 -1.08 -21.41
C LYS A 56 14.92 -0.68 -21.34
N MET A 57 15.56 -0.89 -20.20
CA MET A 57 16.98 -0.56 -20.00
C MET A 57 17.92 -1.49 -20.78
N SER A 58 17.43 -2.66 -21.17
CA SER A 58 18.13 -3.64 -21.97
C SER A 58 17.19 -4.19 -23.04
N TYR A 59 17.78 -4.67 -24.14
CA TYR A 59 17.03 -5.40 -25.15
C TYR A 59 16.52 -6.72 -24.57
N VAL A 60 15.22 -6.97 -24.70
CA VAL A 60 14.57 -8.18 -24.19
C VAL A 60 13.87 -8.88 -25.34
N VAL A 61 14.24 -10.13 -25.60
CA VAL A 61 13.56 -11.01 -26.54
C VAL A 61 12.62 -11.93 -25.75
N TYR A 62 11.33 -11.89 -26.07
CA TYR A 62 10.38 -12.85 -25.53
C TYR A 62 10.19 -14.03 -26.47
N ARG A 63 10.07 -15.22 -25.90
CA ARG A 63 9.73 -16.44 -26.63
C ARG A 63 8.24 -16.45 -26.97
N PRO A 64 7.83 -17.00 -28.13
CA PRO A 64 6.42 -17.11 -28.50
C PRO A 64 5.53 -17.80 -27.45
N GLU A 65 6.09 -18.77 -26.73
CA GLU A 65 5.42 -19.59 -25.71
C GLU A 65 5.49 -18.99 -24.29
N ASP A 66 6.24 -17.91 -24.08
CA ASP A 66 6.34 -17.29 -22.76
C ASP A 66 5.01 -16.59 -22.41
N PRO A 67 4.36 -16.90 -21.27
CA PRO A 67 3.15 -16.20 -20.83
C PRO A 67 3.32 -14.68 -20.70
N ARG A 68 4.57 -14.18 -20.58
CA ARG A 68 4.91 -12.75 -20.59
C ARG A 68 4.75 -12.12 -21.97
N ALA A 69 5.00 -12.88 -23.04
CA ALA A 69 4.85 -12.39 -24.41
C ALA A 69 3.40 -11.98 -24.71
N ALA A 70 2.43 -12.69 -24.14
CA ALA A 70 1.01 -12.37 -24.26
C ALA A 70 0.60 -11.04 -23.59
N ARG A 71 1.42 -10.51 -22.68
CA ARG A 71 1.16 -9.26 -21.94
C ARG A 71 1.81 -8.02 -22.57
N VAL A 72 2.64 -8.21 -23.60
CA VAL A 72 3.26 -7.12 -24.36
C VAL A 72 2.25 -6.58 -25.36
N HIS A 73 1.84 -5.30 -25.23
CA HIS A 73 0.94 -4.67 -26.20
C HIS A 73 1.71 -4.28 -27.47
N LYS A 74 1.02 -4.31 -28.61
CA LYS A 74 1.61 -4.03 -29.94
C LYS A 74 1.34 -2.61 -30.44
N ASP A 75 0.88 -1.75 -29.53
CA ASP A 75 0.39 -0.38 -29.81
C ASP A 75 1.53 0.57 -30.23
#